data_AF-A0A7W0K724-F1
#
_entry.id   AF-A0A7W0K724-F1
#
_cell.length_a   1.000
_cell.length_b   1.000
_cell.length_c   1.000
_cell.angle_alpha   90.00
_cell.angle_beta   90.00
_cell.angle_gamma   90.00
#
_symmetry.space_group_name_H-M   'P 1'
#
loop_
_entity.id
_entity.type
_entity.pdbx_description
1 polymer ?
#
loop_
_entity_poly.entity_id
_entity_poly.type
_entity_poly.pdbx_seq_one_letter_code
_entity_poly.pdbx_strand_id
1 'polypeptide(L)' 'PIAVSDIQQIIFHLKTRGIGVLITDHNVRETLRITDRAYIVNDGVIFKNGTPTQLAADDDVRRIYLGTDFRLD' A
#
# COMPACT_ATOMS: atom_id res chain seq x y z
N PRO A 1 20.92 -1.17 9.21
CA PRO A 1 19.63 -0.84 8.57
C PRO A 1 19.18 -2.02 7.70
N ILE A 2 17.98 -2.56 7.93
CA ILE A 2 17.39 -3.54 7.01
C ILE A 2 16.92 -2.76 5.78
N ALA A 3 17.25 -3.22 4.57
CA ALA A 3 16.80 -2.52 3.37
C ALA A 3 15.29 -2.71 3.21
N VAL A 4 14.59 -1.69 2.69
CA VAL A 4 13.14 -1.77 2.40
C VAL A 4 12.84 -3.01 1.55
N SER A 5 13.71 -3.32 0.57
CA SER A 5 13.64 -4.52 -0.25
C SER A 5 13.63 -5.82 0.56
N ASP A 6 14.41 -5.92 1.63
CA ASP A 6 14.49 -7.14 2.44
C ASP A 6 13.18 -7.38 3.20
N ILE A 7 12.58 -6.30 3.72
CA ILE A 7 11.27 -6.35 4.38
C ILE A 7 10.20 -6.81 3.37
N GLN A 8 10.21 -6.25 2.16
CA GLN A 8 9.29 -6.65 1.09
C GLN A 8 9.45 -8.14 0.74
N GLN A 9 10.68 -8.64 0.61
CA GLN A 9 10.94 -10.06 0.37
C GLN A 9 10.40 -10.95 1.50
N ILE A 10 10.57 -10.55 2.76
CA ILE A 10 10.01 -11.27 3.90
C ILE A 10 8.47 -11.30 3.83
N ILE A 11 7.83 -10.18 3.50
CA ILE A 11 6.38 -10.08 3.37
C ILE A 11 5.86 -11.02 2.26
N PHE A 12 6.51 -11.02 1.09
CA PHE A 12 6.14 -11.92 0.01
C PHE A 12 6.33 -13.39 0.39
N HIS A 13 7.43 -13.72 1.07
CA HIS A 13 7.64 -15.08 1.56
C HIS A 13 6.54 -15.52 2.54
N LEU A 14 6.14 -14.68 3.50
CA LEU A 14 5.02 -14.97 4.40
C LEU A 14 3.71 -15.20 3.64
N LYS A 15 3.41 -14.36 2.65
CA LYS A 15 2.24 -14.52 1.78
C LYS A 15 2.25 -15.86 1.05
N THR A 16 3.38 -16.27 0.47
CA THR A 16 3.49 -17.56 -0.25
C THR A 16 3.26 -18.77 0.66
N ARG A 17 3.45 -18.62 1.97
CA ARG A 17 3.15 -19.63 2.99
C ARG A 17 1.70 -19.63 3.46
N GLY A 18 0.83 -18.81 2.85
CA GLY A 18 -0.58 -18.68 3.24
C GLY A 18 -0.80 -17.86 4.50
N ILE A 19 0.20 -17.08 4.94
CA ILE A 19 0.10 -16.23 6.13
C ILE A 19 -0.46 -14.87 5.69
N GLY A 20 -1.60 -14.48 6.27
CA GLY A 20 -2.14 -13.13 6.11
C GLY A 20 -1.25 -12.11 6.83
N VAL A 21 -0.89 -11.02 6.14
CA VAL A 21 -0.06 -9.95 6.67
C VAL A 21 -0.85 -8.65 6.67
N LEU A 22 -0.95 -8.00 7.82
CA LEU A 22 -1.49 -6.64 7.97
C LEU A 22 -0.33 -5.68 8.25
N ILE A 23 -0.24 -4.64 7.44
CA ILE A 23 0.83 -3.64 7.52
C ILE A 23 0.17 -2.27 7.66
N THR A 24 0.76 -1.44 8.51
CA THR A 24 0.45 -0.01 8.60
C THR A 24 1.75 0.75 8.42
N ASP A 25 1.75 1.75 7.54
CA ASP A 25 2.90 2.58 7.26
C ASP A 25 2.43 3.99 6.87
N HIS A 26 3.31 4.98 7.04
CA HIS A 26 3.07 6.35 6.61
C HIS A 26 3.44 6.55 5.13
N ASN A 27 4.27 5.67 4.57
CA ASN A 27 4.64 5.65 3.16
C ASN A 27 3.61 4.85 2.35
N VAL A 28 2.49 5.51 2.03
CA VAL A 28 1.38 4.90 1.27
C VAL A 28 1.87 4.34 -0.07
N ARG A 29 2.77 5.04 -0.77
CA ARG A 29 3.30 4.64 -2.08
C ARG A 29 3.97 3.27 -2.03
N GLU A 30 4.91 3.07 -1.11
CA GLU A 30 5.62 1.79 -0.94
C GLU A 30 4.69 0.69 -0.45
N THR A 31 3.75 1.03 0.44
CA THR A 31 2.78 0.07 0.98
C THR A 31 1.84 -0.47 -0.09
N LEU A 32 1.37 0.38 -1.00
CA LEU A 32 0.53 -0.04 -2.13
C LEU A 32 1.27 -0.98 -3.08
N ARG A 33 2.60 -0.85 -3.24
CA ARG A 33 3.39 -1.74 -4.11
C ARG A 33 3.44 -3.19 -3.62
N ILE A 34 3.27 -3.43 -2.33
CA ILE A 34 3.48 -4.75 -1.71
C ILE A 34 2.23 -5.38 -1.11
N THR A 35 1.09 -4.70 -1.20
CA THR A 35 -0.17 -5.17 -0.64
C THR A 35 -1.11 -5.63 -1.75
N ASP A 36 -1.93 -6.64 -1.48
CA ASP A 36 -2.97 -7.10 -2.41
C ASP A 36 -4.19 -6.17 -2.41
N ARG A 37 -4.44 -5.54 -1.25
CA ARG A 37 -5.52 -4.59 -0.99
C ARG A 37 -5.06 -3.62 0.08
N ALA A 38 -5.60 -2.41 0.04
CA ALA A 38 -5.31 -1.40 1.05
C ALA A 38 -6.58 -0.67 1.48
N TYR A 39 -6.48 -0.11 2.68
CA TYR A 39 -7.49 0.73 3.30
C TYR A 39 -6.80 2.03 3.70
N ILE A 40 -7.33 3.15 3.23
CA ILE A 40 -6.85 4.48 3.58
C ILE A 40 -7.81 5.01 4.63
N VAL A 41 -7.27 5.34 5.80
CA VAL A 41 -8.03 5.89 6.93
C VAL A 41 -7.71 7.38 7.04
N ASN A 42 -8.75 8.20 7.08
CA ASN A 42 -8.65 9.64 7.34
C ASN A 42 -9.68 10.01 8.41
N ASP A 43 -9.29 10.83 9.39
CA ASP A 43 -10.18 11.29 10.47
C ASP A 43 -10.98 10.16 11.17
N GLY A 44 -10.33 9.01 11.38
CA GLY A 44 -10.92 7.85 12.04
C GLY A 44 -11.93 7.07 11.18
N VAL A 45 -12.15 7.43 9.91
CA VAL A 45 -13.03 6.73 8.98
C VAL A 45 -12.26 6.13 7.82
N ILE A 46 -12.78 5.03 7.25
CA ILE A 46 -12.25 4.47 6.00
C ILE A 46 -12.61 5.45 4.89
N PHE A 47 -11.61 6.20 4.43
CA PHE A 47 -11.74 7.15 3.35
C PHE A 47 -11.90 6.43 2.01
N LYS A 48 -11.01 5.47 1.72
CA LYS A 48 -11.01 4.66 0.50
C LYS A 48 -10.47 3.27 0.79
N ASN A 49 -10.91 2.30 -0.01
CA ASN A 49 -10.40 0.93 0.03
C ASN A 49 -10.44 0.30 -1.36
N GLY A 50 -9.55 -0.65 -1.62
CA GLY A 50 -9.49 -1.34 -2.90
C GLY A 50 -8.14 -2.01 -3.15
N THR A 51 -7.97 -2.50 -4.37
CA THR A 51 -6.66 -2.94 -4.87
C THR A 51 -5.72 -1.75 -5.07
N PRO A 52 -4.39 -1.96 -5.06
CA PRO A 52 -3.43 -0.90 -5.36
C PRO A 52 -3.74 -0.16 -6.66
N THR A 53 -4.09 -0.88 -7.73
CA THR A 53 -4.41 -0.30 -9.04
C THR A 53 -5.63 0.61 -8.97
N GLN A 54 -6.69 0.20 -8.26
CA GLN A 54 -7.88 1.04 -8.08
C GLN A 54 -7.55 2.31 -7.29
N LEU A 55 -6.79 2.19 -6.21
CA LEU A 55 -6.41 3.33 -5.36
C LEU A 55 -5.43 4.28 -6.05
N ALA A 56 -4.51 3.76 -6.86
CA ALA A 56 -3.59 4.57 -7.64
C ALA A 56 -4.26 5.33 -8.78
N ALA A 57 -5.38 4.82 -9.30
CA ALA A 57 -6.19 5.48 -10.32
C ALA A 57 -7.22 6.47 -9.74
N ASP A 58 -7.44 6.48 -8.42
CA ASP A 58 -8.41 7.35 -7.76
C ASP A 58 -7.85 8.77 -7.58
N ASP A 59 -8.53 9.76 -8.17
CA ASP A 59 -8.08 11.15 -8.19
C ASP A 59 -7.94 11.76 -6.79
N ASP A 60 -8.81 11.40 -5.85
CA ASP A 60 -8.72 11.90 -4.48
C ASP A 60 -7.54 11.25 -3.73
N VAL A 61 -7.33 9.95 -3.91
CA VAL A 61 -6.17 9.25 -3.33
C VAL A 61 -4.87 9.83 -3.89
N ARG A 62 -4.81 10.11 -5.20
CA ARG A 62 -3.65 10.75 -5.83
C ARG A 62 -3.42 12.15 -5.29
N ARG A 63 -4.45 12.96 -5.19
CA ARG A 63 -4.35 14.34 -4.70
C ARG A 63 -3.89 14.41 -3.24
N ILE A 64 -4.37 13.51 -2.38
CA ILE A 64 -4.15 13.60 -0.93
C ILE A 64 -2.89 12.81 -0.50
N TYR A 65 -2.62 11.65 -1.09
CA TYR A 65 -1.60 10.72 -0.57
C TYR A 65 -0.49 10.35 -1.56
N LEU A 66 -0.77 10.27 -2.87
CA LEU A 66 0.21 9.75 -3.83
C LEU A 66 0.93 10.82 -4.64
N GLY A 67 0.41 12.04 -4.73
CA GLY A 67 0.89 13.08 -5.67
C GLY A 67 0.55 12.77 -7.13
N THR A 68 0.78 13.76 -8.01
CA THR A 68 0.41 13.68 -9.44
C THR A 68 1.25 12.68 -10.24
N ASP A 69 2.52 12.47 -9.85
CA ASP A 69 3.50 11.69 -10.62
C ASP A 69 3.61 10.21 -10.19
N PHE A 70 2.74 9.74 -9.28
CA PHE A 70 2.80 8.35 -8.84
C PHE A 70 2.40 7.37 -9.94
N ARG A 71 3.18 6.31 -10.08
CA ARG A 71 2.92 5.17 -10.97
C ARG A 71 3.21 3.84 -10.28
N LEU A 72 2.34 2.87 -10.51
CA LEU A 72 2.54 1.46 -10.17
C LEU A 72 3.34 0.80 -11.31
N ASP A 73 4.60 1.19 -11.43
CA ASP A 73 5.56 0.55 -12.34
C ASP A 73 6.39 -0.50 -11.58
#